data_AF-A0A967STT6-F1
#
_entry.id   AF-A0A967STT6-F1
#
_cell.length_a   1.000
_cell.length_b   1.000
_cell.length_c   1.000
_cell.angle_alpha   90.00
_cell.angle_beta   90.00
_cell.angle_gamma   90.00
#
_symmetry.space_group_name_H-M   'P 1'
#
loop_
_entity.id
_entity.type
_entity.pdbx_description
1 polymer ?
#
loop_
_entity_poly.entity_id
_entity_poly.type
_entity_poly.pdbx_seq_one_letter_code
_entity_poly.pdbx_strand_id
1 'polypeptide(L)'
;MIARNHRLEIGRQGMVGFVTSIGQARIAQDIEMDRIHSVTPELPDTRSEMTLPLKVRGKVIGALDIQDSTPNAFTKEDIGVLQTMTDQIALAVENIRLFEQTQESLKELQRVYGEYSEQSWAETFQKKLLPSYRYLGGEVSPLSIDDQTHHHDGAYSVPVKVRGLTIGYIEISKDDQNKNWNHDEIRLLEALSEQIGIALDSARLFNETQLKAATEQMIGKINSKLWETMDINSILKNTAENLRKNLSLPELTIRMATPDHSTFSNGGTISIENGDNDRGDDD
;
A
#
# COMPACT_ATOMS: atom_id res chain seq x y z
N MET A 1 -18.33 -3.48 31.26
CA MET A 1 -19.35 -3.69 30.20
C MET A 1 -18.76 -4.05 28.83
N ILE A 2 -17.63 -3.46 28.42
CA ILE A 2 -16.97 -3.74 27.11
C ILE A 2 -16.57 -5.22 26.95
N ALA A 3 -15.98 -5.84 27.98
CA ALA A 3 -15.51 -7.24 27.94
C ALA A 3 -16.60 -8.31 27.70
N ARG A 4 -17.88 -7.95 27.75
CA ARG A 4 -19.03 -8.85 27.57
C ARG A 4 -19.93 -8.47 26.40
N ASN A 5 -19.48 -7.59 25.51
CA ASN A 5 -20.23 -7.15 24.32
C ASN A 5 -21.68 -6.75 24.66
N HIS A 6 -21.87 -6.01 25.75
CA HIS A 6 -23.20 -5.56 26.12
C HIS A 6 -23.76 -4.61 25.06
N ARG A 7 -24.99 -4.88 24.57
CA ARG A 7 -25.67 -4.09 23.54
C ARG A 7 -27.06 -3.71 24.04
N LEU A 8 -27.40 -2.44 23.90
CA LEU A 8 -28.73 -1.91 24.20
C LEU A 8 -29.49 -1.70 22.89
N GLU A 9 -30.76 -2.09 22.84
CA GLU A 9 -31.63 -1.82 21.70
C GLU A 9 -31.98 -0.32 21.65
N ILE A 10 -31.74 0.31 20.50
CA ILE A 10 -32.11 1.72 20.26
C ILE A 10 -33.63 1.89 20.43
N GLY A 11 -34.04 2.85 21.25
CA GLY A 11 -35.44 3.22 21.43
C GLY A 11 -36.31 2.34 22.32
N ARG A 12 -35.77 1.26 22.92
CA ARG A 12 -36.57 0.33 23.73
C ARG A 12 -36.22 0.25 25.22
N GLN A 13 -34.98 0.55 25.62
CA GLN A 13 -34.54 0.39 27.01
C GLN A 13 -33.67 1.54 27.50
N GLY A 14 -33.96 1.99 28.71
CA GLY A 14 -33.14 2.93 29.46
C GLY A 14 -33.02 4.32 28.84
N MET A 15 -32.29 5.17 29.55
CA MET A 15 -32.07 6.57 29.19
C MET A 15 -31.33 6.72 27.86
N VAL A 16 -30.28 5.92 27.66
CA VAL A 16 -29.50 5.83 26.42
C VAL A 16 -30.36 5.45 25.21
N GLY A 17 -31.23 4.44 25.34
CA GLY A 17 -32.13 4.03 24.26
C GLY A 17 -33.14 5.12 23.88
N PHE A 18 -33.67 5.84 24.88
CA PHE A 18 -34.59 6.96 24.66
C PHE A 18 -33.90 8.15 23.96
N VAL A 19 -32.73 8.56 24.44
CA VAL A 19 -32.00 9.70 23.86
C VAL A 19 -31.50 9.39 22.45
N THR A 20 -31.06 8.15 22.20
CA THR A 20 -30.61 7.75 20.86
C THR A 20 -31.73 7.67 19.83
N SER A 21 -32.97 7.40 20.24
CA SER A 21 -34.12 7.35 19.32
C SER A 21 -34.72 8.73 19.04
N ILE A 22 -34.78 9.61 20.04
CA ILE A 22 -35.42 10.93 19.92
C ILE A 22 -34.42 12.02 19.55
N GLY A 23 -33.14 11.87 19.89
CA GLY A 23 -32.09 12.85 19.62
C GLY A 23 -32.17 14.11 20.50
N GLN A 24 -32.82 14.01 21.65
CA GLN A 24 -32.95 15.07 22.65
C GLN A 24 -32.31 14.64 23.97
N ALA A 25 -31.58 15.57 24.59
CA ALA A 25 -31.01 15.39 25.92
C ALA A 25 -32.10 15.17 26.97
N ARG A 26 -31.78 14.39 28.00
CA ARG A 26 -32.70 14.13 29.12
C ARG A 26 -31.93 14.01 30.43
N ILE A 27 -32.59 14.35 31.53
CA ILE A 27 -32.12 14.16 32.90
C ILE A 27 -33.13 13.32 33.66
N ALA A 28 -32.65 12.31 34.39
CA ALA A 28 -33.36 11.61 35.45
C ALA A 28 -32.86 12.14 36.79
N GLN A 29 -33.72 12.86 37.51
CA GLN A 29 -33.36 13.52 38.78
C GLN A 29 -33.22 12.53 39.94
N ASP A 30 -34.04 11.49 39.94
CA ASP A 30 -33.83 10.27 40.74
C ASP A 30 -34.20 9.06 39.88
N ILE A 31 -33.23 8.17 39.59
CA ILE A 31 -33.44 7.01 38.72
C ILE A 31 -34.48 6.07 39.34
N GLU A 32 -34.52 5.91 40.66
CA GLU A 32 -35.49 5.05 41.35
C GLU A 32 -36.94 5.53 41.14
N MET A 33 -37.13 6.82 40.86
CA MET A 33 -38.43 7.44 40.66
C MET A 33 -38.76 7.74 39.18
N ASP A 34 -37.81 7.60 38.26
CA ASP A 34 -38.02 7.89 36.83
C ASP A 34 -38.83 6.74 36.16
N ARG A 35 -39.71 7.12 35.23
CA ARG A 35 -40.56 6.18 34.48
C ARG A 35 -39.77 5.33 33.48
N ILE A 36 -38.59 5.78 33.07
CA ILE A 36 -37.64 5.07 32.21
C ILE A 36 -36.56 4.47 33.12
N HIS A 37 -36.97 3.58 34.01
CA HIS A 37 -36.05 2.95 34.95
C HIS A 37 -35.28 1.82 34.26
N SER A 38 -33.95 1.89 34.31
CA SER A 38 -33.07 0.79 33.90
C SER A 38 -31.89 0.73 34.87
N VAL A 39 -32.01 -0.10 35.92
CA VAL A 39 -30.88 -0.35 36.82
C VAL A 39 -29.80 -1.05 36.03
N THR A 40 -28.63 -0.43 35.94
CA THR A 40 -27.44 -1.03 35.38
C THR A 40 -26.72 -1.75 36.53
N PRO A 41 -26.65 -3.10 36.56
CA PRO A 41 -26.08 -3.84 37.69
C PRO A 41 -24.65 -3.45 38.06
N GLU A 42 -23.92 -2.85 37.12
CA GLU A 42 -22.54 -2.39 37.25
C GLU A 42 -22.41 -1.05 37.96
N LEU A 43 -23.49 -0.28 38.01
CA LEU A 43 -23.55 1.06 38.61
C LEU A 43 -24.75 1.08 39.58
N PRO A 44 -24.70 0.26 40.66
CA PRO A 44 -25.84 0.08 41.57
C PRO A 44 -26.13 1.32 42.41
N ASP A 45 -25.12 2.19 42.59
CA ASP A 45 -25.24 3.39 43.42
C ASP A 45 -25.75 4.60 42.64
N THR A 46 -26.06 4.47 41.34
CA THR A 46 -26.51 5.61 40.55
C THR A 46 -27.88 6.08 41.01
N ARG A 47 -27.95 7.37 41.38
CA ARG A 47 -29.18 8.05 41.81
C ARG A 47 -29.65 9.09 40.82
N SER A 48 -28.79 9.73 40.05
CA SER A 48 -29.20 10.60 38.95
C SER A 48 -28.39 10.34 37.69
N GLU A 49 -28.98 10.65 36.54
CA GLU A 49 -28.39 10.39 35.22
C GLU A 49 -28.75 11.51 34.26
N MET A 50 -27.78 11.94 33.47
CA MET A 50 -27.96 12.85 32.34
C MET A 50 -27.38 12.22 31.09
N THR A 51 -28.20 12.10 30.06
CA THR A 51 -27.81 11.51 28.80
C THR A 51 -27.98 12.52 27.67
N LEU A 52 -26.94 12.66 26.85
CA LEU A 52 -26.83 13.64 25.78
C LEU A 52 -26.63 12.91 24.44
N PRO A 53 -27.35 13.29 23.37
CA PRO A 53 -27.19 12.66 22.07
C PRO A 53 -25.89 13.12 21.40
N LEU A 54 -25.11 12.17 20.87
CA LEU A 54 -24.01 12.45 19.96
C LEU A 54 -24.62 12.66 18.56
N LYS A 55 -24.60 13.91 18.06
CA LYS A 55 -25.23 14.27 16.78
C LYS A 55 -24.23 14.83 15.78
N VAL A 56 -24.32 14.32 14.55
CA VAL A 56 -23.59 14.87 13.40
C VAL A 56 -24.58 15.11 12.27
N ARG A 57 -24.66 16.36 11.79
CA ARG A 57 -25.55 16.77 10.68
C ARG A 57 -27.01 16.31 10.87
N GLY A 58 -27.51 16.40 12.09
CA GLY A 58 -28.89 16.01 12.44
C GLY A 58 -29.12 14.51 12.62
N LYS A 59 -28.10 13.66 12.41
CA LYS A 59 -28.17 12.22 12.67
C LYS A 59 -27.58 11.90 14.04
N VAL A 60 -28.30 11.11 14.84
CA VAL A 60 -27.78 10.58 16.10
C VAL A 60 -26.87 9.39 15.80
N ILE A 61 -25.62 9.47 16.26
CA ILE A 61 -24.60 8.42 16.08
C ILE A 61 -24.30 7.67 17.38
N GLY A 62 -24.82 8.15 18.51
CA GLY A 62 -24.69 7.54 19.82
C GLY A 62 -25.26 8.44 20.92
N ALA A 63 -24.95 8.14 22.18
CA ALA A 63 -25.18 9.02 23.31
C ALA A 63 -23.98 9.06 24.26
N LEU A 64 -23.78 10.20 24.91
CA LEU A 64 -22.94 10.36 26.08
C LEU A 64 -23.83 10.22 27.31
N ASP A 65 -23.46 9.31 28.21
CA ASP A 65 -24.21 9.04 29.43
C ASP A 65 -23.38 9.40 30.66
N ILE A 66 -23.96 10.16 31.58
CA ILE A 66 -23.29 10.72 32.76
C ILE A 66 -24.16 10.41 33.98
N GLN A 67 -23.54 9.85 35.02
CA GLN A 67 -24.23 9.29 36.18
C GLN A 67 -23.64 9.83 37.48
N ASP A 68 -24.48 10.05 38.50
CA ASP A 68 -24.07 10.46 39.83
C ASP A 68 -24.81 9.66 40.92
N SER A 69 -24.15 9.42 42.06
CA SER A 69 -24.71 8.71 43.21
C SER A 69 -25.63 9.58 44.09
N THR A 70 -25.74 10.86 43.79
CA THR A 70 -26.62 11.80 44.48
C THR A 70 -27.87 12.12 43.64
N PRO A 71 -29.07 12.17 44.25
CA PRO A 71 -30.26 12.68 43.56
C PRO A 71 -30.11 14.17 43.25
N ASN A 72 -30.72 14.61 42.16
CA ASN A 72 -30.75 15.99 41.71
C ASN A 72 -29.38 16.63 41.39
N ALA A 73 -28.41 15.83 40.95
CA ALA A 73 -27.07 16.32 40.64
C ALA A 73 -26.99 17.17 39.36
N PHE A 74 -27.97 17.06 38.46
CA PHE A 74 -27.94 17.68 37.13
C PHE A 74 -29.06 18.69 36.90
N THR A 75 -28.70 19.79 36.24
CA THR A 75 -29.57 20.91 35.91
C THR A 75 -29.74 21.06 34.40
N LYS A 76 -30.68 21.90 33.95
CA LYS A 76 -30.86 22.15 32.51
C LYS A 76 -29.71 22.96 31.93
N GLU A 77 -29.04 23.76 32.75
CA GLU A 77 -27.86 24.52 32.39
C GLU A 77 -26.69 23.58 32.04
N ASP A 78 -26.56 22.47 32.78
CA ASP A 78 -25.54 21.43 32.51
C ASP A 78 -25.71 20.81 31.11
N ILE A 79 -26.95 20.64 30.65
CA ILE A 79 -27.22 20.19 29.28
C ILE A 79 -26.59 21.14 28.27
N GLY A 80 -26.72 22.46 28.43
CA GLY A 80 -26.20 23.42 27.46
C GLY A 80 -24.67 23.35 27.34
N VAL A 81 -23.98 23.28 28.47
CA VAL A 81 -22.51 23.21 28.54
C VAL A 81 -22.03 21.87 27.98
N LEU A 82 -22.59 20.77 28.47
CA LEU A 82 -22.12 19.43 28.15
C LEU A 82 -22.58 18.96 26.76
N GLN A 83 -23.69 19.46 26.23
CA GLN A 83 -24.09 19.20 24.83
C GLN A 83 -23.07 19.77 23.86
N THR A 84 -22.51 20.95 24.14
CA THR A 84 -21.47 21.55 23.28
C THR A 84 -20.24 20.64 23.21
N MET A 85 -19.79 20.10 24.35
CA MET A 85 -18.69 19.13 24.37
C MET A 85 -19.07 17.82 23.69
N THR A 86 -20.29 17.34 23.90
CA THR A 86 -20.84 16.13 23.27
C THR A 86 -20.85 16.27 21.74
N ASP A 87 -21.24 17.42 21.21
CA ASP A 87 -21.26 17.68 19.78
C ASP A 87 -19.83 17.66 19.18
N GLN A 88 -18.82 18.16 19.91
CA GLN A 88 -17.41 18.04 19.49
C GLN A 88 -16.93 16.59 19.49
N ILE A 89 -17.31 15.81 20.50
CA ILE A 89 -17.00 14.36 20.56
C ILE A 89 -17.66 13.63 19.38
N ALA A 90 -18.92 13.94 19.08
CA ALA A 90 -19.64 13.33 17.97
C ALA A 90 -18.92 13.57 16.64
N LEU A 91 -18.47 14.81 16.40
CA LEU A 91 -17.71 15.15 15.21
C LEU A 91 -16.36 14.41 15.15
N ALA A 92 -15.64 14.32 16.27
CA ALA A 92 -14.37 13.60 16.33
C ALA A 92 -14.53 12.10 16.02
N VAL A 93 -15.56 11.46 16.60
CA VAL A 93 -15.89 10.05 16.34
C VAL A 93 -16.22 9.83 14.87
N GLU A 94 -17.02 10.70 14.26
CA GLU A 94 -17.35 10.60 12.83
C GLU A 94 -16.11 10.78 11.95
N ASN A 95 -15.22 11.71 12.29
CA ASN A 95 -13.97 11.91 11.55
C ASN A 95 -13.06 10.68 11.63
N ILE A 96 -12.93 10.06 12.80
CA ILE A 96 -12.15 8.82 12.96
C ILE A 96 -12.72 7.72 12.09
N ARG A 97 -14.04 7.51 12.15
CA ARG A 97 -14.73 6.50 11.34
C ARG A 97 -14.54 6.74 9.84
N LEU A 98 -14.69 7.98 9.37
CA LEU A 98 -14.49 8.34 7.96
C LEU A 98 -13.04 8.10 7.52
N PHE A 99 -12.08 8.44 8.39
CA PHE A 99 -10.67 8.20 8.14
C PHE A 99 -10.37 6.69 8.04
N GLU A 100 -10.87 5.88 8.96
CA GLU A 100 -10.72 4.41 8.93
C GLU A 100 -11.31 3.82 7.65
N GLN A 101 -12.53 4.23 7.27
CA GLN A 101 -13.17 3.79 6.04
C GLN A 101 -12.36 4.16 4.79
N THR A 102 -11.74 5.34 4.78
CA THR A 102 -10.86 5.78 3.69
C THR A 102 -9.60 4.92 3.61
N GLN A 103 -8.97 4.62 4.76
CA GLN A 103 -7.80 3.76 4.82
C GLN A 103 -8.10 2.33 4.34
N GLU A 104 -9.23 1.77 4.76
CA GLU A 104 -9.65 0.44 4.32
C GLU A 104 -9.91 0.38 2.82
N SER A 105 -10.60 1.39 2.28
CA SER A 105 -10.86 1.51 0.83
C SER A 105 -9.55 1.64 0.03
N LEU A 106 -8.58 2.41 0.52
CA LEU A 106 -7.27 2.54 -0.12
C LEU A 106 -6.51 1.21 -0.11
N LYS A 107 -6.53 0.49 1.01
CA LYS A 107 -5.89 -0.82 1.13
C LYS A 107 -6.50 -1.85 0.18
N GLU A 108 -7.83 -1.87 0.07
CA GLU A 108 -8.53 -2.75 -0.86
C GLU A 108 -8.19 -2.40 -2.32
N LEU A 109 -8.20 -1.12 -2.68
CA LEU A 109 -7.86 -0.66 -4.02
C LEU A 109 -6.41 -1.02 -4.39
N GLN A 110 -5.47 -0.82 -3.46
CA GLN A 110 -4.07 -1.23 -3.64
C GLN A 110 -3.93 -2.73 -3.86
N ARG A 111 -4.67 -3.56 -3.11
CA ARG A 111 -4.67 -5.02 -3.28
C ARG A 111 -5.19 -5.42 -4.66
N VAL A 112 -6.38 -4.94 -5.03
CA VAL A 112 -7.01 -5.27 -6.33
C VAL A 112 -6.12 -4.81 -7.49
N TYR A 113 -5.55 -3.61 -7.39
CA TYR A 113 -4.69 -3.09 -8.44
C TYR A 113 -3.33 -3.80 -8.50
N GLY A 114 -2.81 -4.27 -7.36
CA GLY A 114 -1.64 -5.14 -7.28
C GLY A 114 -1.88 -6.46 -8.02
N GLU A 115 -2.97 -7.17 -7.68
CA GLU A 115 -3.37 -8.43 -8.32
C GLU A 115 -3.54 -8.28 -9.84
N TYR A 116 -4.22 -7.21 -10.28
CA TYR A 116 -4.38 -6.93 -11.70
C TYR A 116 -3.04 -6.67 -12.40
N SER A 117 -2.16 -5.88 -11.78
CA SER A 117 -0.83 -5.57 -12.32
C SER A 117 0.03 -6.82 -12.45
N GLU A 118 0.06 -7.67 -11.43
CA GLU A 118 0.80 -8.95 -11.45
C GLU A 118 0.29 -9.85 -12.58
N GLN A 119 -1.02 -10.02 -12.71
CA GLN A 119 -1.62 -10.80 -13.79
C GLN A 119 -1.21 -10.24 -15.16
N SER A 120 -1.32 -8.93 -15.38
CA SER A 120 -0.98 -8.34 -16.67
C SER A 120 0.51 -8.43 -16.99
N TRP A 121 1.39 -8.32 -16.00
CA TRP A 121 2.82 -8.55 -16.18
C TRP A 121 3.11 -10.02 -16.51
N ALA A 122 2.49 -10.97 -15.81
CA ALA A 122 2.60 -12.39 -16.12
C ALA A 122 2.13 -12.72 -17.54
N GLU A 123 1.00 -12.14 -17.98
CA GLU A 123 0.52 -12.30 -19.36
C GLU A 123 1.49 -11.70 -20.38
N THR A 124 2.07 -10.53 -20.08
CA THR A 124 3.07 -9.89 -20.96
C THR A 124 4.28 -10.80 -21.14
N PHE A 125 4.77 -11.39 -20.05
CA PHE A 125 5.90 -12.31 -20.04
C PHE A 125 5.61 -13.63 -20.77
N GLN A 126 4.42 -14.20 -20.60
CA GLN A 126 4.04 -15.43 -21.31
C GLN A 126 3.87 -15.20 -22.83
N LYS A 127 3.36 -14.04 -23.24
CA LYS A 127 3.06 -13.74 -24.65
C LYS A 127 4.27 -13.19 -25.41
N LYS A 128 5.24 -12.59 -24.71
CA LYS A 128 6.35 -11.86 -25.35
C LYS A 128 7.58 -11.83 -24.44
N LEU A 129 8.71 -12.36 -24.92
CA LEU A 129 10.00 -11.99 -24.35
C LEU A 129 10.19 -10.48 -24.55
N LEU A 130 10.27 -9.76 -23.44
CA LEU A 130 10.54 -8.35 -23.49
C LEU A 130 12.01 -8.15 -23.90
N PRO A 131 12.30 -7.30 -24.91
CA PRO A 131 13.66 -7.11 -25.39
C PRO A 131 14.54 -6.55 -24.27
N SER A 132 15.68 -7.19 -24.06
CA SER A 132 16.75 -6.69 -23.18
C SER A 132 17.74 -5.87 -24.00
N TYR A 133 18.40 -4.90 -23.38
CA TYR A 133 19.37 -3.99 -24.01
C TYR A 133 20.64 -3.95 -23.19
N ARG A 134 21.81 -3.97 -23.84
CA ARG A 134 23.14 -3.73 -23.25
C ARG A 134 23.67 -2.39 -23.75
N TYR A 135 24.47 -1.69 -22.95
CA TYR A 135 25.23 -0.54 -23.46
C TYR A 135 26.71 -0.79 -23.24
N LEU A 136 27.46 -1.20 -24.25
CA LEU A 136 28.89 -1.50 -24.11
C LEU A 136 29.67 -0.60 -25.06
N GLY A 137 30.75 0.03 -24.58
CA GLY A 137 31.68 0.79 -25.43
C GLY A 137 31.07 2.00 -26.15
N GLY A 138 29.99 2.59 -25.62
CA GLY A 138 29.36 3.76 -26.23
C GLY A 138 28.10 3.50 -27.06
N GLU A 139 27.69 2.24 -27.23
CA GLU A 139 26.54 1.87 -28.06
C GLU A 139 25.51 1.05 -27.27
N VAL A 140 24.22 1.37 -27.44
CA VAL A 140 23.10 0.58 -26.88
C VAL A 140 22.69 -0.45 -27.92
N SER A 141 22.83 -1.73 -27.60
CA SER A 141 22.49 -2.85 -28.48
C SER A 141 21.46 -3.78 -27.83
N PRO A 142 20.52 -4.35 -28.58
CA PRO A 142 19.66 -5.40 -28.06
C PRO A 142 20.51 -6.62 -27.65
N LEU A 143 20.13 -7.23 -26.53
CA LEU A 143 20.75 -8.44 -26.00
C LEU A 143 20.10 -9.64 -26.70
N SER A 144 20.90 -10.43 -27.42
CA SER A 144 20.45 -11.70 -28.03
C SER A 144 19.86 -12.62 -26.96
N ILE A 145 18.86 -13.43 -27.33
CA ILE A 145 18.16 -14.34 -26.40
C ILE A 145 19.16 -15.29 -25.69
N ASP A 146 20.20 -15.77 -26.38
CA ASP A 146 21.25 -16.61 -25.79
C ASP A 146 22.09 -15.86 -24.73
N ASP A 147 22.44 -14.61 -25.02
CA ASP A 147 23.19 -13.74 -24.10
C ASP A 147 22.36 -13.31 -22.87
N GLN A 148 21.02 -13.38 -22.94
CA GLN A 148 20.14 -13.10 -21.81
C GLN A 148 20.23 -14.17 -20.70
N THR A 149 20.93 -15.30 -20.94
CA THR A 149 21.11 -16.36 -19.94
C THR A 149 22.49 -16.34 -19.27
N HIS A 150 23.42 -15.48 -19.73
CA HIS A 150 24.79 -15.41 -19.21
C HIS A 150 24.97 -14.24 -18.24
N HIS A 151 25.35 -14.55 -16.99
CA HIS A 151 25.71 -13.55 -15.98
C HIS A 151 27.19 -13.13 -16.12
N HIS A 152 27.46 -11.83 -15.97
CA HIS A 152 28.84 -11.31 -15.93
C HIS A 152 29.36 -11.30 -14.49
N ASP A 153 30.52 -11.92 -14.29
CA ASP A 153 31.15 -12.07 -12.98
C ASP A 153 31.64 -10.70 -12.46
N GLY A 154 31.14 -10.26 -11.31
CA GLY A 154 31.44 -8.95 -10.71
C GLY A 154 30.47 -7.81 -11.02
N ALA A 155 29.32 -8.08 -11.67
CA ALA A 155 28.24 -7.10 -11.83
C ALA A 155 27.40 -6.97 -10.55
N TYR A 156 27.01 -5.74 -10.21
CA TYR A 156 25.98 -5.46 -9.21
C TYR A 156 24.60 -5.52 -9.86
N SER A 157 23.69 -6.29 -9.26
CA SER A 157 22.35 -6.50 -9.79
C SER A 157 21.32 -5.84 -8.89
N VAL A 158 20.48 -4.98 -9.47
CA VAL A 158 19.37 -4.32 -8.76
C VAL A 158 18.04 -4.78 -9.36
N PRO A 159 17.10 -5.31 -8.56
CA PRO A 159 15.81 -5.74 -9.07
C PRO A 159 14.94 -4.54 -9.45
N VAL A 160 14.34 -4.58 -10.63
CA VAL A 160 13.29 -3.65 -11.07
C VAL A 160 11.96 -4.18 -10.54
N LYS A 161 11.33 -3.42 -9.65
CA LYS A 161 10.09 -3.83 -9.00
C LYS A 161 8.91 -2.96 -9.42
N VAL A 162 7.78 -3.59 -9.63
CA VAL A 162 6.47 -2.94 -9.76
C VAL A 162 5.59 -3.48 -8.64
N ARG A 163 5.28 -2.63 -7.66
CA ARG A 163 4.42 -2.99 -6.50
C ARG A 163 4.86 -4.28 -5.77
N GLY A 164 6.17 -4.50 -5.67
CA GLY A 164 6.76 -5.66 -5.00
C GLY A 164 7.05 -6.85 -5.92
N LEU A 165 6.42 -6.91 -7.10
CA LEU A 165 6.75 -7.89 -8.13
C LEU A 165 8.05 -7.51 -8.82
N THR A 166 9.02 -8.42 -8.85
CA THR A 166 10.26 -8.21 -9.62
C THR A 166 10.01 -8.54 -11.08
N ILE A 167 10.12 -7.54 -11.96
CA ILE A 167 9.86 -7.64 -13.40
C ILE A 167 11.14 -7.67 -14.25
N GLY A 168 12.30 -7.55 -13.61
CA GLY A 168 13.60 -7.48 -14.29
C GLY A 168 14.74 -7.18 -13.32
N TYR A 169 15.94 -7.14 -13.87
CA TYR A 169 17.15 -6.78 -13.14
C TYR A 169 17.97 -5.81 -13.98
N ILE A 170 18.56 -4.81 -13.33
CA ILE A 170 19.57 -3.94 -13.91
C ILE A 170 20.91 -4.48 -13.41
N GLU A 171 21.72 -5.00 -14.32
CA GLU A 171 23.07 -5.46 -14.02
C GLU A 171 24.07 -4.39 -14.46
N ILE A 172 24.98 -4.02 -13.55
CA ILE A 172 25.95 -2.94 -13.76
C ILE A 172 27.33 -3.42 -13.33
N SER A 173 28.32 -3.27 -14.19
CA SER A 173 29.72 -3.60 -13.94
C SER A 173 30.57 -2.33 -13.92
N LYS A 174 31.66 -2.33 -13.13
CA LYS A 174 32.70 -1.30 -13.15
C LYS A 174 33.95 -1.87 -13.82
N ASP A 175 34.57 -1.08 -14.71
CA ASP A 175 35.79 -1.44 -15.45
C ASP A 175 37.08 -1.24 -14.62
N ASP A 176 36.98 -0.53 -13.49
CA ASP A 176 38.15 -0.08 -12.71
C ASP A 176 38.59 -1.06 -11.62
N GLN A 177 39.85 -0.95 -11.16
CA GLN A 177 40.44 -1.80 -10.11
C GLN A 177 39.72 -1.70 -8.75
N ASN A 178 38.81 -0.73 -8.59
CA ASN A 178 37.97 -0.58 -7.42
C ASN A 178 36.56 -1.14 -7.67
N LYS A 179 36.43 -2.47 -7.57
CA LYS A 179 35.16 -3.21 -7.68
C LYS A 179 34.17 -2.94 -6.53
N ASN A 180 34.51 -2.07 -5.58
CA ASN A 180 33.66 -1.80 -4.43
C ASN A 180 32.60 -0.75 -4.76
N TRP A 181 31.34 -1.15 -4.57
CA TRP A 181 30.17 -0.28 -4.61
C TRP A 181 30.03 0.41 -3.26
N ASN A 182 29.91 1.74 -3.27
CA ASN A 182 29.67 2.49 -2.05
C ASN A 182 28.16 2.63 -1.78
N HIS A 183 27.81 3.05 -0.56
CA HIS A 183 26.41 3.12 -0.14
C HIS A 183 25.60 4.20 -0.88
N ASP A 184 26.23 5.28 -1.34
CA ASP A 184 25.56 6.32 -2.15
C ASP A 184 25.20 5.82 -3.55
N GLU A 185 26.12 5.09 -4.18
CA GLU A 185 25.91 4.46 -5.48
C GLU A 185 24.79 3.43 -5.41
N ILE A 186 24.78 2.57 -4.39
CA ILE A 186 23.71 1.57 -4.20
C ILE A 186 22.35 2.26 -4.04
N ARG A 187 22.27 3.30 -3.21
CA ARG A 187 21.02 4.07 -3.02
C ARG A 187 20.53 4.72 -4.31
N LEU A 188 21.43 5.27 -5.11
CA LEU A 188 21.07 5.85 -6.40
C LEU A 188 20.54 4.78 -7.36
N LEU A 189 21.19 3.61 -7.42
CA LEU A 189 20.76 2.51 -8.26
C LEU A 189 19.40 1.94 -7.86
N GLU A 190 19.15 1.81 -6.55
CA GLU A 190 17.85 1.41 -6.01
C GLU A 190 16.75 2.40 -6.40
N ALA A 191 17.00 3.71 -6.25
CA ALA A 191 16.04 4.76 -6.62
C ALA A 191 15.75 4.78 -8.13
N LEU A 192 16.78 4.61 -8.96
CA LEU A 192 16.62 4.53 -10.43
C LEU A 192 15.84 3.27 -10.82
N SER A 193 16.13 2.13 -10.19
CA SER A 193 15.41 0.89 -10.43
C SER A 193 13.92 1.01 -10.10
N GLU A 194 13.59 1.68 -8.99
CA GLU A 194 12.21 1.96 -8.61
C GLU A 194 11.51 2.86 -9.64
N GLN A 195 12.18 3.94 -10.08
CA GLN A 195 11.63 4.84 -11.09
C GLN A 195 11.41 4.15 -12.44
N ILE A 196 12.32 3.26 -12.85
CA ILE A 196 12.20 2.45 -14.06
C ILE A 196 10.99 1.51 -13.96
N GLY A 197 10.78 0.86 -12.82
CA GLY A 197 9.59 0.03 -12.58
C GLY A 197 8.29 0.81 -12.81
N ILE A 198 8.18 2.02 -12.25
CA ILE A 198 7.01 2.90 -12.43
C ILE A 198 6.79 3.26 -13.91
N ALA A 199 7.86 3.65 -14.60
CA ALA A 199 7.80 4.02 -16.01
C ALA A 199 7.35 2.85 -16.90
N LEU A 200 7.85 1.64 -16.61
CA LEU A 200 7.50 0.43 -17.33
C LEU A 200 6.04 0.01 -17.10
N ASP A 201 5.53 0.08 -15.87
CA ASP A 201 4.11 -0.20 -15.59
C ASP A 201 3.20 0.80 -16.31
N SER A 202 3.60 2.06 -16.36
CA SER A 202 2.88 3.12 -17.07
C SER A 202 2.88 2.91 -18.58
N ALA A 203 4.03 2.56 -19.17
CA ALA A 203 4.15 2.28 -20.59
C ALA A 203 3.32 1.05 -21.00
N ARG A 204 3.32 0.00 -20.18
CA ARG A 204 2.49 -1.21 -20.39
C ARG A 204 1.00 -0.85 -20.38
N LEU A 205 0.55 -0.13 -19.34
CA LEU A 205 -0.86 0.30 -19.21
C LEU A 205 -1.30 1.19 -20.38
N PHE A 206 -0.44 2.12 -20.80
CA PHE A 206 -0.72 2.97 -21.95
C PHE A 206 -0.85 2.14 -23.23
N ASN A 207 0.05 1.19 -23.48
CA ASN A 207 -0.01 0.33 -24.65
C ASN A 207 -1.26 -0.57 -24.65
N GLU A 208 -1.65 -1.12 -23.50
CA GLU A 208 -2.89 -1.90 -23.34
C GLU A 208 -4.13 -1.04 -23.63
N THR A 209 -4.16 0.19 -23.12
CA THR A 209 -5.24 1.14 -23.38
C THR A 209 -5.33 1.51 -24.87
N GLN A 210 -4.19 1.77 -25.52
CA GLN A 210 -4.14 2.07 -26.96
C GLN A 210 -4.59 0.87 -27.79
N LEU A 211 -4.09 -0.33 -27.49
CA LEU A 211 -4.51 -1.56 -28.18
C LEU A 211 -6.01 -1.82 -28.03
N LYS A 212 -6.56 -1.61 -26.82
CA LYS A 212 -7.99 -1.75 -26.57
C LYS A 212 -8.80 -0.72 -27.34
N ALA A 213 -8.43 0.56 -27.28
CA ALA A 213 -9.10 1.63 -28.01
C ALA A 213 -9.01 1.42 -29.54
N ALA A 214 -7.86 0.98 -30.03
CA ALA A 214 -7.62 0.66 -31.43
C ALA A 214 -8.49 -0.54 -31.85
N THR A 215 -8.61 -1.58 -31.00
CA THR A 215 -9.50 -2.72 -31.22
C THR A 215 -10.97 -2.32 -31.19
N GLU A 216 -11.41 -1.49 -30.26
CA GLU A 216 -12.77 -0.96 -30.17
C GLU A 216 -13.12 -0.10 -31.40
N GLN A 217 -12.19 0.75 -31.85
CA GLN A 217 -12.32 1.50 -33.10
C GLN A 217 -12.36 0.58 -34.33
N MET A 218 -11.64 -0.54 -34.31
CA MET A 218 -11.61 -1.53 -35.38
C MET A 218 -12.86 -2.42 -35.41
N ILE A 219 -13.47 -2.71 -34.26
CA ILE A 219 -14.79 -3.35 -34.16
C ILE A 219 -15.86 -2.40 -34.70
N GLY A 220 -15.74 -1.09 -34.42
CA GLY A 220 -16.58 -0.06 -35.04
C GLY A 220 -16.32 0.16 -36.54
N LYS A 221 -15.17 -0.31 -37.05
CA LYS A 221 -14.72 -0.15 -38.44
C LYS A 221 -14.26 -1.48 -39.04
N ILE A 222 -15.03 -2.56 -38.84
CA ILE A 222 -14.86 -3.80 -39.60
C ILE A 222 -15.17 -3.47 -41.07
N ASN A 223 -14.14 -2.97 -41.75
CA ASN A 223 -13.85 -3.29 -43.14
C ASN A 223 -12.34 -3.15 -43.37
N SER A 224 -11.71 -4.32 -43.47
CA SER A 224 -10.42 -4.61 -44.14
C SER A 224 -9.10 -4.04 -43.58
N LYS A 225 -8.31 -4.97 -42.98
CA LYS A 225 -6.93 -5.30 -43.42
C LYS A 225 -5.72 -4.48 -42.89
N LEU A 226 -5.69 -4.02 -41.64
CA LEU A 226 -4.69 -3.01 -41.22
C LEU A 226 -3.86 -3.19 -39.92
N TRP A 227 -3.77 -4.36 -39.27
CA TRP A 227 -2.91 -4.49 -38.07
C TRP A 227 -1.48 -4.97 -38.32
N GLU A 228 -0.67 -4.18 -39.03
CA GLU A 228 0.76 -4.49 -39.26
C GLU A 228 1.76 -3.60 -38.49
N THR A 229 1.33 -2.58 -37.74
CA THR A 229 2.30 -1.62 -37.17
C THR A 229 1.75 -0.86 -35.96
N MET A 230 2.34 -1.01 -34.77
CA MET A 230 2.53 0.07 -33.76
C MET A 230 3.41 -0.40 -32.58
N ASP A 231 4.26 0.50 -32.08
CA ASP A 231 5.70 0.24 -31.87
C ASP A 231 6.19 0.49 -30.42
N ILE A 232 6.33 -0.59 -29.64
CA ILE A 232 6.96 -0.64 -28.30
C ILE A 232 8.45 -0.26 -28.34
N ASN A 233 9.12 -0.41 -29.48
CA ASN A 233 10.57 -0.26 -29.57
C ASN A 233 11.00 1.21 -29.50
N SER A 234 10.16 2.12 -30.01
CA SER A 234 10.44 3.56 -30.00
C SER A 234 10.55 4.16 -28.59
N ILE A 235 9.83 3.63 -27.60
CA ILE A 235 9.83 4.15 -26.22
C ILE A 235 11.10 3.74 -25.45
N LEU A 236 11.51 2.48 -25.59
CA LEU A 236 12.70 1.95 -24.91
C LEU A 236 13.98 2.64 -25.38
N LYS A 237 14.06 2.91 -26.69
CA LYS A 237 15.17 3.64 -27.30
C LYS A 237 15.34 5.05 -26.71
N ASN A 238 14.27 5.83 -26.66
CA ASN A 238 14.32 7.22 -26.18
C ASN A 238 14.70 7.32 -24.68
N THR A 239 14.35 6.31 -23.90
CA THR A 239 14.64 6.25 -22.45
C THR A 239 16.12 5.99 -22.18
N ALA A 240 16.72 5.05 -22.91
CA ALA A 240 18.16 4.74 -22.82
C ALA A 240 19.03 5.96 -23.21
N GLU A 241 18.63 6.68 -24.26
CA GLU A 241 19.33 7.89 -24.73
C GLU A 241 19.32 9.02 -23.67
N ASN A 242 18.18 9.24 -22.99
CA ASN A 242 18.06 10.29 -21.97
C ASN A 242 18.79 9.96 -20.66
N LEU A 243 18.77 8.71 -20.20
CA LEU A 243 19.44 8.29 -18.97
C LEU A 243 20.96 8.41 -19.08
N ARG A 244 21.52 8.05 -20.23
CA ARG A 244 22.94 8.20 -20.51
C ARG A 244 23.38 9.66 -20.45
N LYS A 245 22.62 10.56 -21.08
CA LYS A 245 22.99 11.99 -21.23
C LYS A 245 23.07 12.73 -19.90
N ASN A 246 22.27 12.32 -18.92
CA ASN A 246 22.23 12.96 -17.61
C ASN A 246 23.19 12.33 -16.57
N LEU A 247 23.70 11.11 -16.81
CA LEU A 247 24.45 10.34 -15.79
C LEU A 247 25.91 10.01 -16.17
N SER A 248 26.38 10.34 -17.39
CA SER A 248 27.78 10.14 -17.82
C SER A 248 28.33 8.72 -17.59
N LEU A 249 27.49 7.69 -17.79
CA LEU A 249 27.87 6.29 -17.59
C LEU A 249 28.53 5.70 -18.84
N PRO A 250 29.52 4.79 -18.69
CA PRO A 250 30.16 4.06 -19.79
C PRO A 250 29.41 2.78 -20.22
N GLU A 251 28.57 2.20 -19.35
CA GLU A 251 27.69 1.04 -19.63
C GLU A 251 26.34 1.12 -18.86
N LEU A 252 25.23 0.72 -19.50
CA LEU A 252 23.81 0.88 -19.12
C LEU A 252 22.94 -0.15 -19.87
N THR A 253 22.58 -1.20 -19.15
CA THR A 253 21.83 -2.34 -19.71
C THR A 253 20.43 -2.33 -19.11
N ILE A 254 19.38 -2.24 -19.94
CA ILE A 254 17.97 -2.33 -19.50
C ILE A 254 17.45 -3.72 -19.88
N ARG A 255 17.35 -4.63 -18.91
CA ARG A 255 16.80 -5.98 -19.11
C ARG A 255 15.38 -6.08 -18.57
N MET A 256 14.52 -6.78 -19.30
CA MET A 256 13.14 -7.08 -18.92
C MET A 256 13.00 -8.60 -18.82
N ALA A 257 12.47 -9.16 -17.72
CA ALA A 257 12.61 -10.61 -17.42
C ALA A 257 11.28 -11.35 -17.17
N THR A 258 11.12 -12.54 -17.76
CA THR A 258 10.14 -13.58 -17.37
C THR A 258 10.64 -14.36 -16.13
N PRO A 259 9.80 -14.70 -15.13
CA PRO A 259 10.23 -15.56 -14.03
C PRO A 259 10.14 -17.03 -14.43
N ASP A 260 11.28 -17.73 -14.52
CA ASP A 260 11.31 -19.15 -14.16
C ASP A 260 12.68 -19.64 -13.65
N HIS A 261 12.60 -20.62 -12.77
CA HIS A 261 13.58 -21.06 -11.78
C HIS A 261 14.95 -21.54 -12.30
N SER A 262 16.04 -21.05 -11.69
CA SER A 262 17.20 -21.90 -11.32
C SER A 262 17.98 -21.32 -10.13
N THR A 263 17.85 -22.03 -9.00
CA THR A 263 18.85 -22.27 -7.94
C THR A 263 19.88 -21.17 -7.64
N PHE A 264 19.68 -20.50 -6.51
CA PHE A 264 20.72 -19.84 -5.75
C PHE A 264 21.75 -20.86 -5.23
N SER A 265 23.00 -20.78 -5.68
CA SER A 265 24.13 -21.28 -4.90
C SER A 265 24.81 -20.08 -4.24
N ASN A 266 24.64 -19.96 -2.94
CA ASN A 266 25.33 -18.99 -2.11
C ASN A 266 26.81 -19.42 -1.99
N GLY A 267 27.65 -18.96 -2.93
CA GLY A 267 29.08 -19.28 -3.01
C GLY A 267 29.94 -18.10 -2.58
N GLY A 268 29.80 -17.66 -1.33
CA GLY A 268 30.66 -16.67 -0.70
C GLY A 268 31.33 -17.27 0.53
N THR A 269 32.35 -18.10 0.34
CA THR A 269 33.21 -18.56 1.44
C THR A 269 34.03 -17.37 1.91
N ILE A 270 33.66 -16.81 3.06
CA ILE A 270 34.52 -15.89 3.82
C ILE A 270 35.66 -16.75 4.37
N SER A 271 36.84 -16.64 3.77
CA SER A 271 38.07 -17.13 4.39
C SER A 271 38.53 -16.08 5.39
N ILE A 272 38.26 -16.33 6.67
CA ILE A 272 38.90 -15.61 7.77
C ILE A 272 40.16 -16.40 8.09
N GLU A 273 41.32 -15.80 7.82
CA GLU A 273 42.60 -16.24 8.37
C GLU A 273 42.49 -16.29 9.90
N ASN A 274 42.80 -17.45 10.47
CA ASN A 274 43.41 -17.52 11.79
C ASN A 274 44.60 -18.47 11.66
N GLY A 275 45.80 -17.89 11.68
CA GLY A 275 46.98 -18.62 12.13
C GLY A 275 46.80 -18.97 13.62
N ASP A 276 47.23 -20.15 14.04
CA ASP A 276 48.57 -20.31 14.61
C ASP A 276 48.80 -21.78 14.99
N ASN A 277 50.02 -22.20 14.73
CA ASN A 277 50.87 -23.13 15.46
C ASN A 277 50.49 -24.60 15.82
N ASP A 278 51.58 -25.37 15.67
CA ASP A 278 52.08 -26.46 16.51
C ASP A 278 51.82 -27.93 16.10
N ARG A 279 52.86 -28.44 15.41
CA ARG A 279 53.72 -29.60 15.75
C ARG A 279 53.12 -30.97 16.10
N GLY A 280 53.70 -31.96 15.39
CA GLY A 280 54.08 -33.29 15.89
C GLY A 280 52.93 -34.28 16.05
N ASP A 281 53.06 -35.57 15.82
CA ASP A 281 54.15 -36.46 15.44
C ASP A 281 53.48 -37.73 14.87
N ASP A 282 54.25 -38.47 14.07
CA ASP A 282 54.33 -39.93 13.91
C ASP A 282 53.18 -40.82 14.47
N ASP A 283 52.53 -41.59 13.60
CA ASP A 283 52.84 -43.02 13.30
C ASP A 283 51.92 -43.59 12.19
#